data_AF-A0A7T1I3F5-F1
#
_entry.id   AF-A0A7T1I3F5-F1
#
_cell.length_a   1.000
_cell.length_b   1.000
_cell.length_c   1.000
_cell.angle_alpha   90.00
_cell.angle_beta   90.00
_cell.angle_gamma   90.00
#
_symmetry.space_group_name_H-M   'P 1'
#
loop_
_entity.id
_entity.type
_entity.pdbx_description
1 polymer ?
#
loop_
_entity_poly.entity_id
_entity_poly.type
_entity_poly.pdbx_seq_one_letter_code
_entity_poly.pdbx_strand_id
1 'polypeptide(L)'
;MLATALALLLSPAATAEAADNEFLVRQAVDFYCGSMKSENPGRMTDYDRGLYEGMAIGFIFGQYPKQADFVEKLGEDRFNGLFYGGIRKQCPSKSFD
;
A
#
# COMPACT_ATOMS: atom_id res chain seq x y z
N MET A 1 -0.86 -28.43 -45.17
CA MET A 1 -1.43 -28.88 -43.89
C MET A 1 -0.37 -28.68 -42.84
N LEU A 2 -0.50 -27.63 -42.01
CA LEU A 2 0.31 -27.45 -40.80
C LEU A 2 -0.67 -27.34 -39.64
N ALA A 3 -0.55 -28.29 -38.74
CA ALA A 3 -1.44 -28.50 -37.62
C ALA A 3 -1.01 -27.61 -36.44
N THR A 4 -2.01 -26.97 -35.83
CA THR A 4 -2.24 -26.90 -34.38
C THR A 4 -1.34 -26.03 -33.49
N ALA A 5 -2.06 -25.23 -32.69
CA ALA A 5 -1.75 -24.72 -31.35
C ALA A 5 -0.75 -23.57 -31.20
N LEU A 6 -1.31 -22.39 -30.91
CA LEU A 6 -1.10 -21.79 -29.58
C LEU A 6 -2.27 -20.87 -29.21
N ALA A 7 -3.31 -21.46 -28.61
CA ALA A 7 -4.18 -20.73 -27.71
C ALA A 7 -3.49 -20.72 -26.34
N LEU A 8 -2.86 -19.60 -25.99
CA LEU A 8 -2.43 -19.25 -24.64
C LEU A 8 -2.68 -17.75 -24.52
N LEU A 9 -3.86 -17.36 -24.05
CA LEU A 9 -4.05 -17.01 -22.64
C LEU A 9 -3.07 -15.93 -22.19
N LEU A 10 -3.35 -14.68 -22.56
CA LEU A 10 -2.92 -13.50 -21.81
C LEU A 10 -4.07 -12.49 -21.81
N SER A 11 -5.18 -12.89 -21.19
CA SER A 11 -5.96 -11.91 -20.43
C SER A 11 -5.39 -11.90 -19.02
N PRO A 12 -4.64 -10.86 -18.62
CA PRO A 12 -4.58 -10.50 -17.22
C PRO A 12 -4.96 -9.03 -17.07
N ALA A 13 -6.21 -8.72 -17.41
CA ALA A 13 -6.93 -7.67 -16.72
C ALA A 13 -8.18 -8.30 -16.11
N ALA A 14 -7.97 -9.42 -15.40
CA ALA A 14 -8.87 -9.76 -14.33
C ALA A 14 -8.78 -8.58 -13.36
N THR A 15 -9.77 -7.70 -13.47
CA THR A 15 -10.19 -6.78 -12.42
C THR A 15 -10.01 -7.50 -11.09
N ALA A 16 -9.09 -7.02 -10.26
CA ALA A 16 -8.94 -7.48 -8.89
C ALA A 16 -10.15 -6.98 -8.09
N GLU A 17 -11.31 -7.55 -8.41
CA GLU A 17 -12.60 -7.32 -7.79
C GLU A 17 -12.73 -8.29 -6.62
N ALA A 18 -11.91 -8.00 -5.61
CA ALA A 18 -12.05 -8.30 -4.19
C ALA A 18 -10.72 -7.90 -3.53
N ALA A 19 -10.34 -6.63 -3.67
CA ALA A 19 -9.35 -6.05 -2.78
C ALA A 19 -9.92 -6.21 -1.37
N ASP A 20 -9.39 -7.14 -0.57
CA ASP A 20 -9.85 -7.33 0.80
C ASP A 20 -9.80 -6.00 1.57
N ASN A 21 -10.49 -5.95 2.72
CA ASN A 21 -10.61 -4.74 3.52
C ASN A 21 -9.25 -4.11 3.89
N GLU A 22 -8.15 -4.86 3.82
CA GLU A 22 -6.81 -4.42 4.18
C GLU A 22 -5.89 -4.19 2.96
N PHE A 23 -6.40 -4.35 1.73
CA PHE A 23 -5.64 -4.15 0.49
C PHE A 23 -5.01 -2.76 0.41
N LEU A 24 -5.81 -1.71 0.66
CA LEU A 24 -5.30 -0.34 0.63
C LEU A 24 -4.24 -0.10 1.69
N VAL A 25 -4.39 -0.71 2.86
CA VAL A 25 -3.39 -0.61 3.92
C VAL A 25 -2.08 -1.23 3.47
N ARG A 26 -2.11 -2.44 2.88
CA ARG A 26 -0.90 -3.08 2.36
C ARG A 26 -0.23 -2.27 1.26
N GLN A 27 -1.00 -1.73 0.32
CA GLN A 27 -0.45 -0.86 -0.73
C GLN A 27 0.19 0.42 -0.16
N ALA A 28 -0.43 1.03 0.87
CA ALA A 28 0.13 2.19 1.55
C ALA A 28 1.43 1.84 2.29
N VAL A 29 1.50 0.68 2.97
CA VAL A 29 2.72 0.20 3.63
C VAL A 29 3.83 -0.05 2.61
N ASP A 30 3.52 -0.71 1.50
CA ASP A 30 4.47 -0.98 0.42
C ASP A 30 5.04 0.32 -0.14
N PHE A 31 4.18 1.29 -0.41
CA PHE A 31 4.59 2.59 -0.91
C PHE A 31 5.45 3.35 0.11
N TYR A 32 5.03 3.39 1.37
CA TYR A 32 5.79 4.04 2.45
C TYR A 32 7.19 3.43 2.57
N CYS A 33 7.28 2.11 2.76
CA CYS A 33 8.57 1.42 2.91
C CYS A 33 9.46 1.59 1.65
N GLY A 34 8.86 1.62 0.46
CA GLY A 34 9.57 1.90 -0.79
C GLY A 34 10.15 3.32 -0.83
N SER A 35 9.35 4.32 -0.48
CA SER A 35 9.76 5.74 -0.47
C SER A 35 10.81 6.06 0.60
N MET A 36 10.81 5.33 1.71
CA MET A 36 11.74 5.49 2.83
C MET A 36 13.07 4.72 2.66
N LYS A 37 13.26 4.00 1.54
CA LYS A 37 14.41 3.10 1.34
C LYS A 37 15.76 3.80 1.42
N SER A 38 15.87 5.01 0.84
CA SER A 38 17.08 5.86 0.87
C SER A 38 17.16 6.79 2.09
N GLU A 39 16.06 6.95 2.81
CA GLU A 39 15.96 7.95 3.87
C GLU A 39 16.57 7.48 5.18
N ASN A 40 17.00 8.42 6.03
CA ASN A 40 17.45 8.12 7.38
C ASN A 40 16.47 8.71 8.40
N PRO A 41 15.54 7.89 8.95
CA PRO A 41 14.55 8.36 9.92
C PRO A 41 15.15 9.04 11.15
N GLY A 42 16.35 8.62 11.59
CA GLY A 42 17.04 9.25 12.73
C GLY A 42 17.51 10.69 12.48
N ARG A 43 17.37 11.20 11.25
CA ARG A 43 17.66 12.59 10.88
C ARG A 43 16.41 13.38 10.46
N MET A 44 15.24 12.75 10.51
CA MET A 44 13.98 13.35 10.10
C MET A 44 13.24 13.86 11.32
N THR A 45 12.55 14.99 11.19
CA THR A 45 11.61 15.44 12.21
C THR A 45 10.32 14.60 12.16
N ASP A 46 9.52 14.66 13.22
CA ASP A 46 8.20 14.02 13.22
C ASP A 46 7.31 14.56 12.09
N TYR A 47 7.46 15.84 11.75
CA TYR A 47 6.77 16.45 10.61
C TYR A 47 7.19 15.83 9.28
N ASP A 48 8.49 15.69 9.03
CA ASP A 48 9.00 15.10 7.79
C ASP A 48 8.50 13.67 7.63
N ARG A 49 8.53 12.88 8.70
CA ARG A 49 8.07 11.49 8.66
C ARG A 49 6.55 11.41 8.46
N GLY A 50 5.78 12.28 9.11
CA GLY A 50 4.34 12.41 8.89
C GLY A 50 3.99 12.82 7.46
N LEU A 51 4.82 13.62 6.79
CA LEU A 51 4.67 13.92 5.36
C LEU A 51 4.80 12.67 4.49
N TYR A 52 5.77 11.78 4.77
CA TYR A 52 5.91 10.52 4.02
C TYR A 52 4.72 9.58 4.25
N GLU A 53 4.19 9.52 5.47
CA GLU A 53 2.99 8.74 5.80
C GLU A 53 1.76 9.28 5.06
N GLY A 54 1.51 10.58 5.17
CA GLY A 54 0.40 11.24 4.49
C GLY A 54 0.50 11.12 2.97
N MET A 55 1.71 11.24 2.40
CA MET A 55 1.95 11.02 0.98
C MET A 55 1.64 9.58 0.58
N ALA A 56 2.09 8.59 1.34
CA ALA A 56 1.85 7.18 1.02
C ALA A 56 0.36 6.84 1.04
N ILE A 57 -0.34 7.25 2.10
CA ILE A 57 -1.79 7.02 2.26
C ILE A 57 -2.55 7.76 1.15
N GLY A 58 -2.29 9.05 0.97
CA GLY A 58 -2.98 9.89 0.00
C GLY A 58 -2.75 9.44 -1.46
N PHE A 59 -1.51 9.07 -1.80
CA PHE A 59 -1.18 8.59 -3.15
C PHE A 59 -1.91 7.28 -3.48
N ILE A 60 -1.93 6.33 -2.54
CA ILE A 60 -2.62 5.06 -2.74
C ILE A 60 -4.13 5.26 -2.80
N PHE A 61 -4.71 6.11 -1.95
CA PHE A 61 -6.16 6.38 -2.01
C PHE A 61 -6.56 7.05 -3.33
N GLY A 62 -5.71 7.95 -3.84
CA GLY A 62 -5.89 8.57 -5.15
C GLY A 62 -5.85 7.58 -6.32
N GLN A 63 -5.05 6.51 -6.22
CA GLN A 63 -5.00 5.45 -7.23
C GLN A 63 -6.19 4.50 -7.17
N TYR A 64 -6.76 4.31 -5.99
CA TYR A 64 -7.83 3.34 -5.74
C TYR A 64 -9.08 4.01 -5.14
N PRO A 65 -9.69 4.99 -5.85
CA PRO A 65 -10.77 5.80 -5.30
C PRO A 65 -12.01 4.98 -4.94
N LYS A 66 -12.30 3.90 -5.68
CA LYS A 66 -13.44 3.00 -5.38
C LYS A 66 -13.25 2.19 -4.11
N GLN A 67 -12.01 2.04 -3.66
CA GLN A 67 -11.65 1.29 -2.47
C GLN A 67 -11.51 2.20 -1.25
N ALA A 68 -11.36 3.52 -1.44
CA ALA A 68 -11.20 4.49 -0.35
C ALA A 68 -12.40 4.50 0.61
N ASP A 69 -13.61 4.25 0.11
CA ASP A 69 -14.84 4.10 0.91
C ASP A 69 -14.75 2.97 1.96
N PHE A 70 -13.84 2.01 1.80
CA PHE A 70 -13.60 0.96 2.78
C PHE A 70 -12.75 1.41 3.96
N VAL A 71 -11.90 2.42 3.77
CA VAL A 71 -11.06 2.96 4.84
C VAL A 71 -11.92 3.67 5.90
N GLU A 72 -12.93 4.42 5.46
CA GLU A 72 -13.90 5.04 6.38
C GLU A 72 -14.61 3.97 7.23
N LYS A 73 -14.91 2.80 6.64
CA LYS A 73 -15.54 1.67 7.35
C LYS A 73 -14.57 0.91 8.26
N LEU A 74 -13.27 0.95 7.97
CA LEU A 74 -12.26 0.35 8.84
C LEU A 74 -12.16 1.09 10.17
N GLY A 75 -12.32 2.42 10.13
CA GLY A 75 -12.07 3.32 11.25
C GLY A 75 -10.58 3.64 11.42
N GLU A 76 -10.30 4.83 11.92
CA GLU A 76 -8.94 5.36 12.06
C GLU A 76 -8.04 4.45 12.91
N ASP A 77 -8.51 3.99 14.07
CA ASP A 77 -7.74 3.14 14.98
C ASP A 77 -7.30 1.82 14.33
N ARG A 78 -8.23 1.16 13.61
CA ARG A 78 -7.95 -0.10 12.90
C ARG A 78 -6.97 0.15 11.76
N PHE A 79 -7.18 1.21 10.98
CA PHE A 79 -6.29 1.58 9.88
C PHE A 79 -4.87 1.82 10.40
N ASN A 80 -4.73 2.66 11.43
CA ASN A 80 -3.44 2.98 12.05
C ASN A 80 -2.77 1.73 12.61
N GLY A 81 -3.52 0.86 13.31
CA GLY A 81 -2.99 -0.40 13.83
C GLY A 81 -2.42 -1.30 12.75
N LEU A 82 -3.10 -1.41 11.60
CA LEU A 82 -2.65 -2.20 10.47
C LEU A 82 -1.49 -1.53 9.71
N PHE A 83 -1.56 -0.22 9.49
CA PHE A 83 -0.54 0.55 8.76
C PHE A 83 0.79 0.56 9.52
N TYR A 84 0.80 1.05 10.77
CA TYR A 84 2.01 1.06 11.59
C TYR A 84 2.49 -0.36 11.95
N GLY A 85 1.55 -1.30 12.13
CA GLY A 85 1.86 -2.72 12.31
C GLY A 85 2.55 -3.33 11.07
N GLY A 86 2.12 -2.95 9.87
CA GLY A 86 2.73 -3.34 8.61
C GLY A 86 4.12 -2.75 8.43
N ILE A 87 4.29 -1.46 8.68
CA ILE A 87 5.60 -0.77 8.63
C ILE A 87 6.59 -1.44 9.57
N ARG A 88 6.22 -1.70 10.83
CA ARG A 88 7.07 -2.40 11.81
C ARG A 88 7.52 -3.78 11.33
N LYS A 89 6.68 -4.50 10.59
CA LYS A 89 7.02 -5.83 10.04
C LYS A 89 7.90 -5.74 8.80
N GLN A 90 7.62 -4.81 7.89
CA GLN A 90 8.22 -4.77 6.56
C GLN A 90 9.47 -3.89 6.48
N CYS A 91 9.47 -2.75 7.16
CA CYS A 91 10.61 -1.84 7.22
C CYS A 91 10.82 -1.33 8.67
N PRO A 92 11.23 -2.22 9.62
CA PRO A 92 11.31 -1.90 11.05
C PRO A 92 12.23 -0.72 11.37
N SER A 93 13.31 -0.50 10.61
CA SER A 93 14.18 0.66 10.82
C SER A 93 13.55 1.99 10.41
N LYS A 94 12.33 1.97 9.86
CA LYS A 94 11.56 3.14 9.39
C LYS A 94 10.30 3.40 10.21
N SER A 95 9.87 2.47 11.07
CA SER A 95 8.67 2.68 11.90
C SER A 95 8.86 3.80 12.90
N PHE A 96 7.78 4.53 13.18
CA PHE A 96 7.71 5.31 14.43
C PHE A 96 7.57 4.32 15.58
N ASP A 97 8.37 4.55 16.61
CA ASP A 97 8.22 3.88 17.90
C ASP A 97 7.04 4.49 18.67
#